data_AF-X1IV63-F1
#
_entry.id   AF-X1IV63-F1
#
_cell.length_a   1.000
_cell.length_b   1.000
_cell.length_c   1.000
_cell.angle_alpha   90.00
_cell.angle_beta   90.00
_cell.angle_gamma   90.00
#
_symmetry.space_group_name_H-M   'P 1'
#
loop_
_entity.id
_entity.type
_entity.pdbx_description
1 polymer ?
#
loop_
_entity_poly.entity_id
_entity_poly.type
_entity_poly.pdbx_seq_one_letter_code
_entity_poly.pdbx_strand_id
1 'polypeptide(L)'
;DPSLAPSDMVGVHPYDAALQSFGRDVVETGDWASVAPVDRQTSPAFGMKREKVVDRIEHGRKSGLPPLMRAHAGPYQPNRRQAVELFESWCRQLAHVGVLDVLSIGTSQLTQARFGEDWSGRPNGGGVPINSPDEYERIWQAARPMLVRTYAGTRGIPALAAMYEETMNIAWHALSLWWFSRIDGRGPNSVLENLHEHFEALRLIASAGKPYEPNVSHHFAFRGADDVTYVVSAVLAARAAKRVGIRDLILQIMLNDPKYTWGVNDLA
;
A
#
# COMPACT_ATOMS: atom_id res chain seq x y z
N ASP A 1 -10.91 -31.58 4.18
CA ASP A 1 -11.15 -32.45 3.02
C ASP A 1 -11.88 -31.62 1.96
N PRO A 2 -11.26 -31.34 0.80
CA PRO A 2 -11.88 -30.57 -0.28
C PRO A 2 -13.22 -31.17 -0.75
N SER A 3 -13.46 -32.47 -0.53
CA SER A 3 -14.72 -33.15 -0.87
C SER A 3 -15.90 -32.80 0.05
N LEU A 4 -15.64 -32.09 1.16
CA LEU A 4 -16.67 -31.56 2.06
C LEU A 4 -17.08 -30.12 1.75
N ALA A 5 -16.42 -29.48 0.76
CA ALA A 5 -16.83 -28.16 0.32
C ALA A 5 -18.17 -28.26 -0.44
N PRO A 6 -19.14 -27.36 -0.18
CA PRO A 6 -20.34 -27.22 -0.98
C PRO A 6 -20.01 -27.18 -2.49
N SER A 7 -20.80 -27.84 -3.33
CA SER A 7 -20.48 -28.02 -4.76
C SER A 7 -20.40 -26.70 -5.54
N ASP A 8 -21.09 -25.67 -5.06
CA ASP A 8 -21.04 -24.27 -5.47
C ASP A 8 -19.73 -23.56 -5.12
N MET A 9 -18.94 -24.09 -4.17
CA MET A 9 -17.60 -23.59 -3.84
C MET A 9 -16.47 -24.27 -4.64
N VAL A 10 -16.78 -25.31 -5.42
CA VAL A 10 -15.79 -26.12 -6.16
C VAL A 10 -15.70 -25.73 -7.64
N GLY A 11 -16.70 -25.03 -8.18
CA GLY A 11 -16.72 -24.56 -9.57
C GLY A 11 -15.97 -23.23 -9.78
N VAL A 12 -15.26 -23.10 -10.90
CA VAL A 12 -14.77 -21.78 -11.34
C VAL A 12 -15.97 -20.94 -11.76
N HIS A 13 -16.18 -19.79 -11.11
CA HIS A 13 -17.30 -18.92 -11.43
C HIS A 13 -17.14 -18.38 -12.87
N PRO A 14 -18.20 -18.32 -13.70
CA PRO A 14 -18.10 -17.84 -15.09
C PRO A 14 -17.46 -16.46 -15.23
N TYR A 15 -17.68 -15.60 -14.23
CA TYR A 15 -17.03 -14.29 -14.12
C TYR A 15 -15.50 -14.39 -14.05
N ASP A 16 -14.97 -15.29 -13.21
CA ASP A 16 -13.52 -15.47 -13.06
C ASP A 16 -12.90 -16.03 -14.33
N ALA A 17 -13.59 -16.97 -14.99
CA ALA A 17 -13.17 -17.50 -16.28
C ALA A 17 -13.13 -16.39 -17.36
N ALA A 18 -14.13 -15.51 -17.38
CA ALA A 18 -14.16 -14.36 -18.29
C ALA A 18 -13.04 -13.36 -18.03
N LEU A 19 -12.77 -13.02 -16.76
CA LEU A 19 -11.64 -12.15 -16.37
C LEU A 19 -10.29 -12.75 -16.78
N GLN A 20 -10.10 -14.05 -16.56
CA GLN A 20 -8.88 -14.74 -16.98
C GLN A 20 -8.74 -14.76 -18.51
N SER A 21 -9.84 -14.95 -19.26
CA SER A 21 -9.81 -14.88 -20.72
C SER A 21 -9.42 -13.50 -21.19
N PHE A 22 -10.10 -12.46 -20.68
CA PHE A 22 -9.78 -11.07 -20.99
C PHE A 22 -8.31 -10.73 -20.71
N GLY A 23 -7.78 -11.17 -19.56
CA GLY A 23 -6.37 -10.96 -19.21
C GLY A 23 -5.39 -11.65 -20.16
N ARG A 24 -5.70 -12.86 -20.62
CA ARG A 24 -4.91 -13.56 -21.66
C ARG A 24 -4.97 -12.81 -22.98
N ASP A 25 -6.17 -12.40 -23.41
CA ASP A 25 -6.38 -11.70 -24.66
C ASP A 25 -5.57 -10.39 -24.70
N VAL A 26 -5.57 -9.60 -23.61
CA VAL A 26 -4.78 -8.36 -23.50
C VAL A 26 -3.27 -8.62 -23.65
N VAL A 27 -2.77 -9.74 -23.10
CA VAL A 27 -1.34 -10.09 -23.19
C VAL A 27 -0.99 -10.59 -24.59
N GLU A 28 -1.81 -11.46 -25.16
CA GLU A 28 -1.59 -12.10 -26.47
C GLU A 28 -1.70 -11.09 -27.63
N THR A 29 -2.63 -10.15 -27.55
CA THR A 29 -2.80 -9.07 -28.54
C THR A 29 -1.67 -8.03 -28.47
N GLY A 30 -1.00 -7.91 -27.32
CA GLY A 30 0.04 -6.90 -27.10
C GLY A 30 -0.51 -5.49 -26.85
N ASP A 31 -1.81 -5.33 -26.59
CA ASP A 31 -2.46 -4.04 -26.40
C ASP A 31 -1.79 -3.19 -25.31
N TRP A 32 -1.21 -3.83 -24.29
CA TRP A 32 -0.46 -3.18 -23.22
C TRP A 32 0.72 -2.34 -23.72
N ALA A 33 1.31 -2.67 -24.88
CA ALA A 33 2.42 -1.91 -25.46
C ALA A 33 1.99 -0.54 -26.00
N SER A 34 0.69 -0.33 -26.21
CA SER A 34 0.13 0.94 -26.68
C SER A 34 -0.20 1.93 -25.54
N VAL A 35 -0.08 1.49 -24.28
CA VAL A 35 -0.40 2.33 -23.12
C VAL A 35 0.63 3.44 -22.98
N ALA A 36 0.22 4.65 -23.31
CA ALA A 36 1.05 5.84 -23.16
C ALA A 36 1.04 6.36 -21.71
N PRO A 37 2.16 6.94 -21.23
CA PRO A 37 2.19 7.67 -19.97
C PRO A 37 1.16 8.81 -19.94
N VAL A 38 0.54 9.02 -18.79
CA VAL A 38 -0.32 10.19 -18.56
C VAL A 38 0.58 11.37 -18.23
N ASP A 39 0.48 12.46 -18.99
CA ASP A 39 1.25 13.67 -18.65
C ASP A 39 0.68 14.34 -17.40
N ARG A 40 1.50 14.37 -16.34
CA ARG A 40 1.17 14.95 -15.03
C ARG A 40 2.04 16.16 -14.71
N GLN A 41 2.94 16.56 -15.62
CA GLN A 41 3.95 17.60 -15.37
C GLN A 41 3.34 18.98 -15.10
N THR A 42 2.10 19.21 -15.53
CA THR A 42 1.32 20.42 -15.27
C THR A 42 0.82 20.53 -13.82
N SER A 43 0.98 19.48 -13.00
CA SER A 43 0.74 19.57 -11.56
C SER A 43 1.77 20.52 -10.92
N PRO A 44 1.37 21.55 -10.16
CA PRO A 44 2.28 22.62 -9.70
C PRO A 44 3.52 22.17 -8.92
N ALA A 45 3.43 21.04 -8.23
CA ALA A 45 4.52 20.48 -7.43
C ALA A 45 5.07 19.16 -8.00
N PHE A 46 4.78 18.83 -9.26
CA PHE A 46 5.13 17.54 -9.87
C PHE A 46 6.58 17.12 -9.61
N GLY A 47 6.77 15.97 -8.98
CA GLY A 47 8.07 15.38 -8.69
C GLY A 47 8.92 16.13 -7.66
N MET A 48 8.36 17.15 -6.99
CA MET A 48 9.04 17.90 -5.92
C MET A 48 8.89 17.20 -4.58
N LYS A 49 9.85 17.38 -3.66
CA LYS A 49 9.78 16.81 -2.29
C LYS A 49 8.56 17.25 -1.49
N ARG A 50 7.89 18.35 -1.87
CA ARG A 50 6.68 18.85 -1.20
C ARG A 50 5.36 18.37 -1.82
N GLU A 51 5.40 17.66 -2.96
CA GLU A 51 4.17 17.21 -3.64
C GLU A 51 3.37 16.29 -2.72
N LYS A 52 2.05 16.49 -2.65
CA LYS A 52 1.14 15.59 -1.98
C LYS A 52 0.31 14.83 -3.00
N VAL A 53 -0.11 13.62 -2.65
CA VAL A 53 -0.99 12.81 -3.52
C VAL A 53 -2.31 13.53 -3.83
N VAL A 54 -2.83 14.32 -2.88
CA VAL A 54 -4.03 15.12 -3.07
C VAL A 54 -3.86 16.19 -4.16
N ASP A 55 -2.66 16.77 -4.30
CA ASP A 55 -2.37 17.77 -5.34
C ASP A 55 -2.55 17.14 -6.73
N ARG A 56 -2.01 15.92 -6.92
CA ARG A 56 -2.07 15.21 -8.20
C ARG A 56 -3.47 14.69 -8.50
N ILE A 57 -4.22 14.25 -7.49
CA ILE A 57 -5.64 13.87 -7.62
C ILE A 57 -6.47 15.08 -8.04
N GLU A 58 -6.34 16.21 -7.34
CA GLU A 58 -7.10 17.42 -7.64
C GLU A 58 -6.77 17.97 -9.02
N HIS A 59 -5.48 18.03 -9.37
CA HIS A 59 -5.04 18.44 -10.69
C HIS A 59 -5.60 17.54 -11.78
N GLY A 60 -5.56 16.23 -11.58
CA GLY A 60 -6.14 15.25 -12.52
C GLY A 60 -7.64 15.47 -12.72
N ARG A 61 -8.39 15.66 -11.63
CA ARG A 61 -9.83 15.96 -11.70
C ARG A 61 -10.14 17.25 -12.45
N LYS A 62 -9.38 18.33 -12.19
CA LYS A 62 -9.57 19.63 -12.85
C LYS A 62 -9.21 19.59 -14.33
N SER A 63 -8.26 18.74 -14.71
CA SER A 63 -7.70 18.66 -16.06
C SER A 63 -8.27 17.50 -16.89
N GLY A 64 -9.25 16.75 -16.35
CA GLY A 64 -9.87 15.61 -17.04
C GLY A 64 -8.92 14.42 -17.26
N LEU A 65 -7.89 14.27 -16.44
CA LEU A 65 -6.94 13.16 -16.52
C LEU A 65 -7.49 11.89 -15.85
N PRO A 66 -7.07 10.70 -16.27
CA PRO A 66 -7.48 9.44 -15.65
C PRO A 66 -7.00 9.32 -14.18
N PRO A 67 -7.53 8.35 -13.42
CA PRO A 67 -7.09 8.04 -12.05
C PRO A 67 -5.58 7.86 -11.93
N LEU A 68 -5.06 8.01 -10.71
CA LEU A 68 -3.65 7.76 -10.45
C LEU A 68 -3.34 6.26 -10.50
N MET A 69 -2.27 5.89 -11.18
CA MET A 69 -1.82 4.50 -11.26
C MET A 69 -0.79 4.19 -10.17
N ARG A 70 -1.02 3.12 -9.41
CA ARG A 70 -0.14 2.67 -8.32
C ARG A 70 0.27 1.21 -8.53
N ALA A 71 1.56 0.92 -8.35
CA ALA A 71 2.04 -0.45 -8.23
C ALA A 71 2.63 -0.71 -6.84
N HIS A 72 2.41 -1.92 -6.32
CA HIS A 72 3.11 -2.43 -5.14
C HIS A 72 4.25 -3.33 -5.60
N ALA A 73 5.50 -2.94 -5.34
CA ALA A 73 6.67 -3.62 -5.90
C ALA A 73 7.81 -3.70 -4.88
N GLY A 74 8.49 -4.84 -4.86
CA GLY A 74 9.65 -5.08 -4.01
C GLY A 74 10.26 -6.44 -4.34
N PRO A 75 11.42 -6.51 -5.02
CA PRO A 75 12.04 -7.78 -5.37
C PRO A 75 12.53 -8.49 -4.11
N TYR A 76 12.51 -9.82 -4.16
CA TYR A 76 13.22 -10.65 -3.20
C TYR A 76 14.55 -11.12 -3.81
N GLN A 77 15.63 -10.95 -3.04
CA GLN A 77 16.88 -11.69 -3.27
C GLN A 77 17.45 -12.16 -1.92
N PRO A 78 18.25 -13.25 -1.91
CA PRO A 78 18.92 -13.71 -0.69
C PRO A 78 19.90 -12.67 -0.11
N ASN A 79 20.63 -11.95 -0.97
CA ASN A 79 21.54 -10.90 -0.53
C ASN A 79 20.79 -9.56 -0.37
N ARG A 80 20.76 -9.04 0.87
CA ARG A 80 20.05 -7.80 1.23
C ARG A 80 20.44 -6.61 0.35
N ARG A 81 21.75 -6.40 0.19
CA ARG A 81 22.29 -5.25 -0.55
C ARG A 81 21.94 -5.35 -2.04
N GLN A 82 22.09 -6.53 -2.63
CA GLN A 82 21.70 -6.76 -4.03
C GLN A 82 20.19 -6.59 -4.25
N ALA A 83 19.35 -7.00 -3.31
CA ALA A 83 17.91 -6.76 -3.38
C ALA A 83 17.56 -5.26 -3.39
N VAL A 84 18.22 -4.47 -2.53
CA VAL A 84 18.02 -3.01 -2.50
C VAL A 84 18.54 -2.35 -3.79
N GLU A 85 19.74 -2.73 -4.27
CA GLU A 85 20.30 -2.22 -5.52
C GLU A 85 19.44 -2.58 -6.74
N LEU A 86 18.88 -3.80 -6.78
CA LEU A 86 17.93 -4.21 -7.81
C LEU A 86 16.65 -3.38 -7.73
N PHE A 87 16.12 -3.14 -6.53
CA PHE A 87 14.92 -2.34 -6.40
C PHE A 87 15.14 -0.88 -6.81
N GLU A 88 16.30 -0.29 -6.49
CA GLU A 88 16.67 1.03 -7.00
C GLU A 88 16.71 1.06 -8.53
N SER A 89 17.19 0.00 -9.20
CA SER A 89 17.18 -0.07 -10.67
C SER A 89 15.75 -0.17 -11.24
N TRP A 90 14.86 -0.93 -10.59
CA TRP A 90 13.43 -0.98 -10.94
C TRP A 90 12.78 0.40 -10.78
N CYS A 91 13.08 1.13 -9.71
CA CYS A 91 12.57 2.48 -9.48
C CYS A 91 12.95 3.42 -10.63
N ARG A 92 14.23 3.41 -11.05
CA ARG A 92 14.70 4.24 -12.18
C ARG A 92 14.01 3.87 -13.49
N GLN A 93 13.80 2.58 -13.75
CA GLN A 93 13.10 2.12 -14.95
C GLN A 93 11.64 2.56 -14.95
N LEU A 94 10.91 2.34 -13.85
CA LEU A 94 9.51 2.75 -13.72
C LEU A 94 9.34 4.26 -13.82
N ALA A 95 10.23 5.03 -13.20
CA ALA A 95 10.26 6.48 -13.31
C ALA A 95 10.51 6.95 -14.75
N HIS A 96 11.43 6.30 -15.47
CA HIS A 96 11.75 6.62 -16.86
C HIS A 96 10.59 6.33 -17.81
N VAL A 97 9.90 5.18 -17.62
CA VAL A 97 8.76 4.80 -18.46
C VAL A 97 7.54 5.70 -18.20
N GLY A 98 7.34 6.16 -16.96
CA GLY A 98 6.33 7.18 -16.63
C GLY A 98 4.88 6.68 -16.55
N VAL A 99 4.65 5.37 -16.58
CA VAL A 99 3.30 4.76 -16.51
C VAL A 99 2.72 4.66 -15.10
N LEU A 100 3.51 4.97 -14.06
CA LEU A 100 3.08 4.94 -12.67
C LEU A 100 3.10 6.35 -12.06
N ASP A 101 2.06 6.66 -11.31
CA ASP A 101 1.98 7.87 -10.50
C ASP A 101 2.56 7.65 -9.10
N VAL A 102 2.33 6.46 -8.55
CA VAL A 102 2.71 6.11 -7.18
C VAL A 102 3.43 4.76 -7.12
N LEU A 103 4.63 4.75 -6.56
CA LEU A 103 5.33 3.54 -6.16
C LEU A 103 4.99 3.20 -4.70
N SER A 104 4.33 2.07 -4.47
CA SER A 104 4.26 1.47 -3.16
C SER A 104 5.38 0.46 -2.97
N ILE A 105 6.31 0.75 -2.08
CA ILE A 105 7.39 -0.15 -1.68
C ILE A 105 6.80 -1.38 -0.99
N GLY A 106 7.07 -2.55 -1.57
CA GLY A 106 6.83 -3.88 -0.99
C GLY A 106 8.00 -4.30 -0.14
N THR A 107 8.11 -3.71 1.04
CA THR A 107 9.20 -4.02 1.97
C THR A 107 9.11 -5.43 2.50
N SER A 108 10.23 -5.92 3.01
CA SER A 108 10.23 -7.18 3.70
C SER A 108 9.47 -7.16 5.03
N GLN A 109 9.13 -8.36 5.50
CA GLN A 109 8.63 -8.57 6.85
C GLN A 109 9.65 -8.10 7.91
N LEU A 110 10.95 -8.30 7.65
CA LEU A 110 12.01 -7.84 8.56
C LEU A 110 12.09 -6.31 8.60
N THR A 111 11.95 -5.63 7.46
CA THR A 111 11.83 -4.17 7.43
C THR A 111 10.67 -3.69 8.29
N GLN A 112 9.51 -4.34 8.22
CA GLN A 112 8.34 -3.93 9.00
C GLN A 112 8.51 -4.20 10.51
N ALA A 113 9.11 -5.34 10.88
CA ALA A 113 9.16 -5.79 12.28
C ALA A 113 10.43 -5.42 13.05
N ARG A 114 11.54 -5.14 12.34
CA ARG A 114 12.92 -5.11 12.89
C ARG A 114 13.79 -4.03 12.24
N PHE A 115 13.19 -2.94 11.75
CA PHE A 115 13.93 -1.85 11.12
C PHE A 115 15.04 -1.30 12.04
N GLY A 116 16.24 -1.14 11.50
CA GLY A 116 17.42 -0.66 12.22
C GLY A 116 18.12 -1.71 13.10
N GLU A 117 17.60 -2.93 13.20
CA GLU A 117 18.23 -4.03 13.96
C GLU A 117 19.20 -4.84 13.07
N ASP A 118 20.08 -5.64 13.70
CA ASP A 118 20.86 -6.66 13.01
C ASP A 118 19.97 -7.89 12.68
N TRP A 119 20.02 -8.32 11.42
CA TRP A 119 19.22 -9.42 10.89
C TRP A 119 20.01 -10.71 10.72
N SER A 120 21.26 -10.76 11.18
CA SER A 120 22.13 -11.94 11.08
C SER A 120 21.40 -13.22 11.53
N GLY A 121 21.35 -14.23 10.64
CA GLY A 121 20.68 -15.51 10.89
C GLY A 121 19.14 -15.51 10.78
N ARG A 122 18.51 -14.40 10.39
CA ARG A 122 17.04 -14.31 10.26
C ARG A 122 16.59 -14.50 8.80
N PRO A 123 15.57 -15.33 8.54
CA PRO A 123 15.03 -15.48 7.19
C PRO A 123 14.20 -14.26 6.80
N ASN A 124 14.36 -13.81 5.55
CA ASN A 124 13.49 -12.79 4.95
C ASN A 124 12.33 -13.47 4.21
N GLY A 125 11.09 -13.23 4.64
CA GLY A 125 9.86 -13.81 4.07
C GLY A 125 9.37 -13.20 2.75
N GLY A 126 10.23 -12.54 1.98
CA GLY A 126 9.89 -11.84 0.72
C GLY A 126 9.90 -10.32 0.85
N GLY A 127 9.90 -9.60 -0.27
CA GLY A 127 9.94 -8.13 -0.33
C GLY A 127 11.34 -7.52 -0.18
N VAL A 128 11.44 -6.22 -0.48
CA VAL A 128 12.71 -5.49 -0.47
C VAL A 128 13.21 -5.24 0.97
N PRO A 129 14.42 -5.67 1.34
CA PRO A 129 14.88 -5.67 2.72
C PRO A 129 15.62 -4.38 3.10
N ILE A 130 14.86 -3.28 3.14
CA ILE A 130 15.31 -1.92 3.53
C ILE A 130 15.52 -1.85 5.04
N ASN A 131 16.67 -1.37 5.50
CA ASN A 131 17.02 -1.34 6.93
C ASN A 131 17.60 -0.01 7.42
N SER A 132 17.63 1.04 6.59
CA SER A 132 18.10 2.37 7.02
C SER A 132 17.33 3.53 6.38
N PRO A 133 17.30 4.72 7.02
CA PRO A 133 16.72 5.93 6.41
C PRO A 133 17.38 6.31 5.07
N ASP A 134 18.70 6.15 4.96
CA ASP A 134 19.44 6.43 3.73
C ASP A 134 18.99 5.57 2.55
N GLU A 135 18.62 4.30 2.81
CA GLU A 135 18.07 3.42 1.78
C GLU A 135 16.70 3.91 1.29
N TYR A 136 15.84 4.41 2.19
CA TYR A 136 14.57 5.05 1.79
C TYR A 136 14.79 6.32 0.96
N GLU A 137 15.70 7.20 1.36
CA GLU A 137 16.01 8.42 0.59
C GLU A 137 16.57 8.07 -0.79
N ARG A 138 17.48 7.09 -0.91
CA ARG A 138 17.99 6.65 -2.23
C ARG A 138 16.89 6.09 -3.13
N ILE A 139 15.99 5.27 -2.58
CA ILE A 139 14.84 4.74 -3.30
C ILE A 139 13.92 5.89 -3.73
N TRP A 140 13.63 6.84 -2.84
CA TRP A 140 12.83 8.01 -3.15
C TRP A 140 13.42 8.78 -4.33
N GLN A 141 14.71 9.10 -4.29
CA GLN A 141 15.40 9.78 -5.39
C GLN A 141 15.33 9.00 -6.70
N ALA A 142 15.53 7.68 -6.66
CA ALA A 142 15.47 6.81 -7.83
C ALA A 142 14.05 6.70 -8.43
N ALA A 143 13.01 6.84 -7.61
CA ALA A 143 11.61 6.71 -8.00
C ALA A 143 11.01 8.01 -8.57
N ARG A 144 11.68 9.16 -8.43
CA ARG A 144 11.15 10.45 -8.93
C ARG A 144 10.97 10.41 -10.45
N PRO A 145 9.83 10.92 -10.97
CA PRO A 145 8.87 11.82 -10.32
C PRO A 145 7.66 11.13 -9.67
N MET A 146 7.68 9.81 -9.48
CA MET A 146 6.58 9.12 -8.76
C MET A 146 6.50 9.59 -7.31
N LEU A 147 5.29 9.59 -6.76
CA LEU A 147 5.09 9.64 -5.32
C LEU A 147 5.45 8.28 -4.72
N VAL A 148 5.98 8.24 -3.50
CA VAL A 148 6.43 6.98 -2.88
C VAL A 148 5.67 6.73 -1.58
N ARG A 149 5.23 5.48 -1.36
CA ARG A 149 4.74 5.03 -0.04
C ARG A 149 5.24 3.67 0.35
N THR A 150 5.20 3.37 1.66
CA THR A 150 5.53 2.06 2.22
C THR A 150 4.48 1.63 3.24
N TYR A 151 4.48 0.35 3.63
CA TYR A 151 3.64 -0.09 4.74
C TYR A 151 4.25 0.36 6.08
N ALA A 152 3.39 0.57 7.08
CA ALA A 152 3.84 0.81 8.44
C ALA A 152 4.67 -0.36 8.98
N GLY A 153 5.52 -0.06 9.97
CA GLY A 153 6.11 -1.10 10.79
C GLY A 153 5.09 -1.71 11.74
N THR A 154 5.50 -2.77 12.44
CA THR A 154 4.65 -3.47 13.43
C THR A 154 4.99 -3.11 14.88
N ARG A 155 5.92 -2.17 15.07
CA ARG A 155 6.34 -1.55 16.34
C ARG A 155 7.03 -0.23 16.06
N GLY A 156 7.10 0.66 17.05
CA GLY A 156 7.78 1.96 16.90
C GLY A 156 7.15 2.81 15.79
N ILE A 157 5.84 2.69 15.59
CA ILE A 157 5.12 3.24 14.43
C ILE A 157 5.27 4.77 14.34
N PRO A 158 5.20 5.56 15.43
CA PRO A 158 5.41 7.01 15.35
C PRO A 158 6.78 7.40 14.82
N ALA A 159 7.84 6.73 15.27
CA ALA A 159 9.21 7.01 14.85
C ALA A 159 9.43 6.65 13.37
N LEU A 160 8.89 5.51 12.92
CA LEU A 160 8.93 5.14 11.50
C LEU A 160 8.13 6.11 10.65
N ALA A 161 6.93 6.52 11.10
CA ALA A 161 6.12 7.50 10.38
C ALA A 161 6.86 8.84 10.20
N ALA A 162 7.53 9.33 11.25
CA ALA A 162 8.35 10.54 11.20
C ALA A 162 9.49 10.41 10.17
N MET A 163 10.20 9.28 10.19
CA MET A 163 11.30 9.02 9.26
C MET A 163 10.82 8.93 7.80
N TYR A 164 9.64 8.34 7.56
CA TYR A 164 9.03 8.27 6.23
C TYR A 164 8.64 9.65 5.67
N GLU A 165 8.18 10.56 6.53
CA GLU A 165 7.96 11.95 6.14
C GLU A 165 9.28 12.63 5.73
N GLU A 166 10.33 12.45 6.53
CA GLU A 166 11.64 13.09 6.32
C GLU A 166 12.35 12.59 5.06
N THR A 167 12.42 11.27 4.88
CA THR A 167 13.24 10.62 3.84
C THR A 167 12.56 10.55 2.47
N MET A 168 11.23 10.46 2.43
CA MET A 168 10.52 10.25 1.16
C MET A 168 9.28 11.10 0.99
N ASN A 169 8.95 11.98 1.95
CA ASN A 169 7.70 12.74 1.95
C ASN A 169 6.53 11.80 1.60
N ILE A 170 6.43 10.69 2.34
CA ILE A 170 5.53 9.57 2.05
C ILE A 170 4.16 10.04 1.53
N ALA A 171 3.68 9.41 0.46
CA ALA A 171 2.50 9.87 -0.26
C ALA A 171 1.26 9.89 0.65
N TRP A 172 1.11 8.84 1.48
CA TRP A 172 0.15 8.72 2.57
C TRP A 172 0.57 7.57 3.49
N HIS A 173 0.03 7.53 4.71
CA HIS A 173 0.30 6.45 5.66
C HIS A 173 -0.83 5.44 5.68
N ALA A 174 -0.51 4.15 5.62
CA ALA A 174 -1.44 3.06 5.82
C ALA A 174 -1.19 2.41 7.18
N LEU A 175 -2.13 2.55 8.11
CA LEU A 175 -2.02 2.01 9.47
C LEU A 175 -3.21 1.11 9.80
N SER A 176 -2.95 -0.04 10.42
CA SER A 176 -3.97 -1.01 10.82
C SER A 176 -4.19 -1.02 12.32
N LEU A 177 -5.07 -0.16 12.81
CA LEU A 177 -5.31 0.11 14.24
C LEU A 177 -5.29 -1.13 15.16
N TRP A 178 -6.01 -2.19 14.79
CA TRP A 178 -6.14 -3.42 15.59
C TRP A 178 -5.20 -4.56 15.15
N TRP A 179 -4.66 -4.46 13.94
CA TRP A 179 -3.92 -5.54 13.28
C TRP A 179 -2.41 -5.31 13.35
N PHE A 180 -1.64 -6.27 12.85
CA PHE A 180 -0.18 -6.26 12.97
C PHE A 180 0.29 -6.23 14.43
N SER A 181 -0.40 -6.99 15.27
CA SER A 181 -0.17 -7.03 16.73
C SER A 181 -0.11 -8.49 17.21
N ARG A 182 -0.15 -8.71 18.52
CA ARG A 182 -0.16 -10.07 19.09
C ARG A 182 -1.37 -10.89 18.67
N ILE A 183 -2.50 -10.27 18.34
CA ILE A 183 -3.75 -10.99 18.04
C ILE A 183 -3.69 -11.75 16.71
N ASP A 184 -2.90 -11.25 15.76
CA ASP A 184 -2.70 -11.88 14.45
C ASP A 184 -1.27 -12.40 14.27
N GLY A 185 -0.46 -12.37 15.32
CA GLY A 185 0.91 -12.90 15.34
C GLY A 185 1.91 -12.10 14.51
N ARG A 186 1.56 -10.89 14.08
CA ARG A 186 2.37 -10.09 13.14
C ARG A 186 3.14 -8.95 13.79
N GLY A 187 2.91 -8.68 15.07
CA GLY A 187 3.64 -7.68 15.83
C GLY A 187 3.75 -8.01 17.32
N PRO A 188 4.70 -7.39 18.04
CA PRO A 188 4.91 -7.65 19.47
C PRO A 188 3.91 -6.95 20.39
N ASN A 189 3.28 -5.87 19.92
CA ASN A 189 2.39 -5.04 20.73
C ASN A 189 1.06 -5.77 21.06
N SER A 190 0.50 -5.55 22.25
CA SER A 190 -0.94 -5.81 22.48
C SER A 190 -1.78 -4.88 21.61
N VAL A 191 -3.08 -5.17 21.48
CA VAL A 191 -4.01 -4.26 20.81
C VAL A 191 -3.99 -2.86 21.43
N LEU A 192 -3.96 -2.75 22.77
CA LEU A 192 -3.96 -1.45 23.44
C LEU A 192 -2.68 -0.66 23.18
N GLU A 193 -1.51 -1.30 23.30
CA GLU A 193 -0.22 -0.69 22.97
C GLU A 193 -0.16 -0.26 21.50
N ASN A 194 -0.64 -1.14 20.60
CA ASN A 194 -0.71 -0.85 19.17
C ASN A 194 -1.59 0.36 18.88
N LEU A 195 -2.76 0.46 19.51
CA LEU A 195 -3.64 1.61 19.39
C LEU A 195 -2.95 2.90 19.89
N HIS A 196 -2.25 2.87 21.02
CA HIS A 196 -1.51 4.05 21.49
C HIS A 196 -0.48 4.53 20.46
N GLU A 197 0.36 3.63 19.95
CA GLU A 197 1.34 3.97 18.90
C GLU A 197 0.65 4.50 17.63
N HIS A 198 -0.44 3.89 17.20
CA HIS A 198 -1.17 4.32 16.01
C HIS A 198 -1.76 5.72 16.18
N PHE A 199 -2.38 6.02 17.34
CA PHE A 199 -2.95 7.34 17.60
C PHE A 199 -1.88 8.42 17.76
N GLU A 200 -0.71 8.08 18.29
CA GLU A 200 0.45 8.97 18.29
C GLU A 200 0.93 9.27 16.86
N ALA A 201 1.10 8.23 16.04
CA ALA A 201 1.45 8.39 14.63
C ALA A 201 0.41 9.20 13.87
N LEU A 202 -0.90 8.98 14.09
CA LEU A 202 -1.97 9.74 13.45
C LEU A 202 -1.92 11.24 13.77
N ARG A 203 -1.49 11.64 14.98
CA ARG A 203 -1.30 13.07 15.30
C ARG A 203 -0.17 13.69 14.49
N LEU A 204 0.92 12.96 14.29
CA LEU A 204 2.04 13.37 13.42
C LEU A 204 1.59 13.45 11.95
N ILE A 205 0.85 12.46 11.48
CA ILE A 205 0.32 12.43 10.10
C ILE A 205 -0.62 13.62 9.87
N ALA A 206 -1.49 13.92 10.84
CA ALA A 206 -2.39 15.06 10.81
C ALA A 206 -1.62 16.40 10.79
N SER A 207 -0.55 16.54 11.59
CA SER A 207 0.25 17.77 11.61
C SER A 207 1.05 17.99 10.33
N ALA A 208 1.51 16.92 9.67
CA ALA A 208 2.10 16.96 8.33
C ALA A 208 1.06 17.26 7.22
N GLY A 209 -0.24 17.20 7.55
CA GLY A 209 -1.33 17.34 6.59
C GLY A 209 -1.28 16.26 5.52
N LYS A 210 -0.99 15.03 5.92
CA LYS A 210 -0.84 13.87 5.05
C LYS A 210 -2.10 13.00 5.08
N PRO A 211 -2.50 12.39 3.96
CA PRO A 211 -3.63 11.49 3.97
C PRO A 211 -3.36 10.23 4.79
N TYR A 212 -4.44 9.66 5.30
CA TYR A 212 -4.42 8.40 6.04
C TYR A 212 -5.25 7.34 5.33
N GLU A 213 -4.68 6.15 5.16
CA GLU A 213 -5.36 4.94 4.72
C GLU A 213 -5.64 4.04 5.95
N PRO A 214 -6.90 3.97 6.43
CA PRO A 214 -7.27 3.06 7.49
C PRO A 214 -7.28 1.63 6.96
N ASN A 215 -6.18 0.94 7.19
CA ASN A 215 -5.98 -0.42 6.76
C ASN A 215 -6.67 -1.37 7.76
N VAL A 216 -8.00 -1.31 7.83
CA VAL A 216 -8.77 -1.93 8.91
C VAL A 216 -9.89 -2.82 8.40
N SER A 217 -10.80 -2.27 7.59
CA SER A 217 -11.99 -2.97 7.07
C SER A 217 -11.60 -4.16 6.21
N HIS A 218 -10.61 -3.97 5.33
CA HIS A 218 -10.07 -5.03 4.48
C HIS A 218 -9.51 -6.23 5.30
N HIS A 219 -8.93 -6.01 6.48
CA HIS A 219 -8.46 -7.10 7.34
C HIS A 219 -9.59 -7.91 7.98
N PHE A 220 -10.76 -7.30 8.18
CA PHE A 220 -11.97 -8.02 8.55
C PHE A 220 -12.52 -8.82 7.37
N ALA A 221 -12.63 -8.21 6.17
CA ALA A 221 -13.05 -8.90 4.96
C ALA A 221 -12.17 -10.13 4.64
N PHE A 222 -10.84 -9.97 4.71
CA PHE A 222 -9.88 -11.07 4.56
C PHE A 222 -10.11 -12.26 5.49
N ARG A 223 -10.75 -12.02 6.64
CA ARG A 223 -11.01 -13.02 7.67
C ARG A 223 -12.47 -13.49 7.66
N GLY A 224 -13.20 -13.20 6.59
CA GLY A 224 -14.57 -13.65 6.38
C GLY A 224 -15.62 -12.91 7.19
N ALA A 225 -15.36 -11.65 7.56
CA ALA A 225 -16.38 -10.81 8.18
C ALA A 225 -17.47 -10.41 7.18
N ASP A 226 -18.66 -10.07 7.70
CA ASP A 226 -19.78 -9.57 6.92
C ASP A 226 -19.60 -8.09 6.50
N ASP A 227 -20.39 -7.65 5.53
CA ASP A 227 -20.35 -6.29 4.98
C ASP A 227 -20.63 -5.21 6.04
N VAL A 228 -21.49 -5.50 7.03
CA VAL A 228 -21.78 -4.55 8.11
C VAL A 228 -20.52 -4.35 8.95
N THR A 229 -19.80 -5.43 9.28
CA THR A 229 -18.51 -5.34 9.97
C THR A 229 -17.48 -4.56 9.15
N TYR A 230 -17.39 -4.78 7.84
CA TYR A 230 -16.51 -4.02 6.94
C TYR A 230 -16.83 -2.50 6.99
N VAL A 231 -18.09 -2.13 6.81
CA VAL A 231 -18.53 -0.73 6.78
C VAL A 231 -18.37 -0.06 8.14
N VAL A 232 -18.82 -0.71 9.22
CA VAL A 232 -18.75 -0.16 10.58
C VAL A 232 -17.29 0.07 10.98
N SER A 233 -16.40 -0.89 10.71
CA SER A 233 -14.98 -0.74 11.04
C SER A 233 -14.30 0.40 10.24
N ALA A 234 -14.63 0.57 8.96
CA ALA A 234 -14.16 1.70 8.15
C ALA A 234 -14.66 3.05 8.71
N VAL A 235 -15.95 3.15 9.04
CA VAL A 235 -16.56 4.38 9.60
C VAL A 235 -15.94 4.73 10.95
N LEU A 236 -15.72 3.74 11.82
CA LEU A 236 -15.07 3.96 13.12
C LEU A 236 -13.63 4.47 12.95
N ALA A 237 -12.84 3.84 12.07
CA ALA A 237 -11.48 4.28 11.79
C ALA A 237 -11.44 5.70 11.20
N ALA A 238 -12.31 6.02 10.24
CA ALA A 238 -12.43 7.35 9.66
C ALA A 238 -12.86 8.42 10.69
N ARG A 239 -13.83 8.10 11.56
CA ARG A 239 -14.26 9.02 12.64
C ARG A 239 -13.16 9.24 13.66
N ALA A 240 -12.43 8.20 14.03
CA ALA A 240 -11.28 8.31 14.92
C ALA A 240 -10.19 9.20 14.31
N ALA A 241 -9.81 8.96 13.05
CA ALA A 241 -8.86 9.76 12.29
C ALA A 241 -9.27 11.23 12.22
N LYS A 242 -10.54 11.51 11.92
CA LYS A 242 -11.09 12.87 11.89
C LYS A 242 -10.96 13.58 13.23
N ARG A 243 -11.21 12.87 14.35
CA ARG A 243 -11.09 13.44 15.71
C ARG A 243 -9.65 13.82 16.08
N VAL A 244 -8.66 13.19 15.47
CA VAL A 244 -7.23 13.52 15.69
C VAL A 244 -6.65 14.50 14.66
N GLY A 245 -7.49 15.00 13.75
CA GLY A 245 -7.12 16.08 12.83
C GLY A 245 -6.79 15.64 11.40
N ILE A 246 -6.98 14.37 11.04
CA ILE A 246 -6.85 13.92 9.65
C ILE A 246 -7.94 14.58 8.80
N ARG A 247 -7.52 15.13 7.65
CA ARG A 247 -8.40 15.86 6.71
C ARG A 247 -8.74 15.03 5.47
N ASP A 248 -7.75 14.27 4.99
CA ASP A 248 -7.87 13.44 3.79
C ASP A 248 -7.75 11.97 4.15
N LEU A 249 -8.72 11.19 3.69
CA LEU A 249 -8.77 9.75 3.89
C LEU A 249 -8.62 9.05 2.54
N ILE A 250 -7.74 8.05 2.46
CA ILE A 250 -7.66 7.12 1.34
C ILE A 250 -8.33 5.83 1.79
N LEU A 251 -9.59 5.62 1.39
CA LEU A 251 -10.28 4.38 1.68
C LEU A 251 -9.81 3.30 0.70
N GLN A 252 -9.22 2.23 1.23
CA GLN A 252 -8.85 1.08 0.43
C GLN A 252 -10.04 0.13 0.29
N ILE A 253 -10.42 -0.16 -0.94
CA ILE A 253 -11.40 -1.19 -1.30
C ILE A 253 -10.66 -2.22 -2.15
N MET A 254 -10.66 -3.47 -1.68
CA MET A 254 -10.10 -4.60 -2.43
C MET A 254 -11.25 -5.28 -3.16
N LEU A 255 -11.09 -5.49 -4.46
CA LEU A 255 -12.08 -6.17 -5.29
C LEU A 255 -11.66 -7.64 -5.45
N ASN A 256 -12.64 -8.54 -5.51
CA ASN A 256 -12.54 -10.00 -5.55
C ASN A 256 -11.85 -10.58 -4.29
N ASP A 257 -12.10 -9.94 -3.14
CA ASP A 257 -11.51 -10.30 -1.84
C ASP A 257 -12.52 -10.21 -0.69
N PRO A 258 -12.79 -11.30 0.08
CA PRO A 258 -12.18 -12.64 -0.01
C PRO A 258 -12.56 -13.39 -1.28
N LYS A 259 -11.84 -14.47 -1.62
CA LYS A 259 -12.02 -15.29 -2.85
C LYS A 259 -13.46 -15.76 -3.16
N TYR A 260 -14.38 -15.58 -2.23
CA TYR A 260 -15.79 -15.95 -2.34
C TYR A 260 -16.70 -14.76 -2.71
N THR A 261 -16.15 -13.55 -2.88
CA THR A 261 -16.87 -12.41 -3.47
C THR A 261 -16.71 -12.41 -5.00
N TRP A 262 -17.59 -11.69 -5.67
CA TRP A 262 -17.62 -11.50 -7.12
C TRP A 262 -17.64 -10.00 -7.42
N GLY A 263 -17.06 -9.60 -8.55
CA GLY A 263 -16.86 -8.18 -8.86
C GLY A 263 -18.13 -7.33 -8.89
N VAL A 264 -19.32 -7.93 -9.05
CA VAL A 264 -20.60 -7.22 -8.95
C VAL A 264 -20.93 -6.83 -7.51
N ASN A 265 -20.68 -7.70 -6.51
CA ASN A 265 -20.84 -7.31 -5.11
C ASN A 265 -19.82 -6.25 -4.70
N ASP A 266 -18.61 -6.30 -5.24
CA ASP A 266 -17.59 -5.30 -4.86
C ASP A 266 -17.92 -3.89 -5.39
N LEU A 267 -18.76 -3.81 -6.41
CA LEU A 267 -19.27 -2.54 -6.94
C LEU A 267 -20.48 -1.99 -6.15
N ALA A 268 -21.20 -2.84 -5.42
CA ALA A 268 -22.41 -2.49 -4.67
C ALA A 268 -22.05 -1.82 -3.33
#